data_AF-A0A935M5F0-F1
#
_entry.id   AF-A0A935M5F0-F1
#
_cell.length_a   1.000
_cell.length_b   1.000
_cell.length_c   1.000
_cell.angle_alpha   90.00
_cell.angle_beta   90.00
_cell.angle_gamma   90.00
#
_symmetry.space_group_name_H-M   'P 1'
#
loop_
_entity.id
_entity.type
_entity.pdbx_description
1 polymer ?
#
loop_
_entity_poly.entity_id
_entity_poly.type
_entity_poly.pdbx_seq_one_letter_code
_entity_poly.pdbx_strand_id
1 'polypeptide(L)'
;MSDLIISKRNAISNWVRQFITIVDINKRMYQLQERIFGILKWGQFKPLPKIDYVLIFRTLFAKCETCAVDDLENSIHSYYQVSLVHNKNRRITIQETKNKQEAFELANTLAIGLKTHLKDSATNPRKSTWLL
;
A
#
# COMPACT_ATOMS: atom_id res chain seq x y z
N MET A 1 -7.90 -18.27 5.16
CA MET A 1 -7.30 -16.97 4.79
C MET A 1 -6.47 -17.22 3.54
N SER A 2 -6.55 -16.39 2.50
CA SER A 2 -5.71 -16.59 1.32
C SER A 2 -4.30 -16.09 1.62
N ASP A 3 -3.32 -16.98 1.62
CA ASP A 3 -1.93 -16.64 1.95
C ASP A 3 -1.20 -15.90 0.81
N LEU A 4 -1.84 -15.86 -0.36
CA LEU A 4 -1.41 -15.11 -1.52
C LEU A 4 -2.28 -13.86 -1.68
N ILE A 5 -1.67 -12.70 -1.56
CA ILE A 5 -2.31 -11.40 -1.76
C ILE A 5 -1.84 -10.84 -3.10
N ILE A 6 -2.78 -10.56 -3.99
CA ILE A 6 -2.52 -9.93 -5.30
C ILE A 6 -3.21 -8.58 -5.31
N SER A 7 -2.43 -7.51 -5.37
CA SER A 7 -2.95 -6.16 -5.50
C SER A 7 -2.53 -5.55 -6.84
N LYS A 8 -3.46 -4.85 -7.47
CA LYS A 8 -3.25 -4.13 -8.73
C LYS A 8 -3.51 -2.66 -8.48
N ARG A 9 -2.61 -1.79 -8.91
CA ARG A 9 -2.78 -0.34 -8.84
C ARG A 9 -2.33 0.31 -10.14
N ASN A 10 -3.02 1.36 -10.55
CA ASN A 10 -2.57 2.21 -11.65
C ASN A 10 -1.55 3.22 -11.12
N ALA A 11 -0.63 3.66 -11.97
CA ALA A 11 0.24 4.77 -11.64
C ALA A 11 -0.59 6.03 -11.44
N ILE A 12 -0.29 6.77 -10.38
CA ILE A 12 -0.94 8.04 -10.05
C ILE A 12 -0.75 9.07 -11.18
N SER A 13 0.40 9.02 -11.87
CA SER A 13 0.77 9.96 -12.92
C SER A 13 0.11 9.71 -14.28
N ASN A 14 -0.30 8.47 -14.58
CA ASN A 14 -0.88 8.12 -15.88
C ASN A 14 -1.64 6.78 -15.86
N TRP A 15 -2.57 6.63 -16.81
CA TRP A 15 -3.39 5.43 -16.98
C TRP A 15 -2.66 4.26 -17.67
N VAL A 16 -1.47 4.53 -18.21
CA VAL A 16 -0.71 3.60 -19.05
C VAL A 16 0.11 2.61 -18.22
N ARG A 17 0.59 3.04 -17.06
CA ARG A 17 1.46 2.27 -16.18
C ARG A 17 0.63 1.66 -15.06
N GLN A 18 0.76 0.35 -14.86
CA GLN A 18 0.12 -0.38 -13.77
C GLN A 18 1.19 -1.14 -12.98
N PHE A 19 0.99 -1.29 -11.69
CA PHE A 19 1.81 -2.08 -10.80
C PHE A 19 0.97 -3.22 -10.25
N ILE A 20 1.53 -4.41 -10.26
CA ILE A 20 0.95 -5.59 -9.62
C ILE A 20 1.90 -6.02 -8.53
N THR A 21 1.43 -6.00 -7.29
CA THR A 21 2.18 -6.47 -6.13
C THR A 21 1.58 -7.80 -5.68
N ILE A 22 2.40 -8.84 -5.66
CA ILE A 22 2.03 -10.15 -5.17
C ILE A 22 2.83 -10.42 -3.90
N VAL A 23 2.16 -10.80 -2.82
CA VAL A 23 2.78 -11.18 -1.55
C VAL A 23 2.31 -12.57 -1.18
N ASP A 24 3.25 -13.50 -1.04
CA ASP A 24 3.03 -14.84 -0.50
C ASP A 24 3.51 -14.84 0.96
N ILE A 25 2.56 -14.82 1.89
CA ILE A 25 2.82 -14.73 3.33
C ILE A 25 3.50 -16.00 3.83
N ASN A 26 3.04 -17.17 3.38
CA ASN A 26 3.56 -18.46 3.82
C ASN A 26 4.99 -18.69 3.36
N LYS A 27 5.26 -18.45 2.08
CA LYS A 27 6.61 -18.61 1.50
C LYS A 27 7.52 -17.46 1.85
N ARG A 28 7.00 -16.38 2.43
CA ARG A 28 7.71 -15.11 2.66
C ARG A 28 8.39 -14.63 1.38
N MET A 29 7.61 -14.54 0.31
CA MET A 29 8.07 -14.07 -1.00
C MET A 29 7.18 -12.91 -1.47
N TYR A 30 7.74 -12.03 -2.28
CA TYR A 30 6.96 -11.01 -2.96
C TYR A 30 7.43 -10.82 -4.40
N GLN A 31 6.54 -10.31 -5.24
CA GLN A 31 6.83 -9.98 -6.62
C GLN A 31 6.22 -8.62 -6.94
N LEU A 32 7.01 -7.78 -7.60
CA LEU A 32 6.53 -6.52 -8.18
C LEU A 32 6.57 -6.67 -9.68
N GLN A 33 5.41 -6.56 -10.33
CA GLN A 33 5.31 -6.52 -11.78
C GLN A 33 4.88 -5.13 -12.21
N GLU A 34 5.36 -4.73 -13.37
CA GLU A 34 5.00 -3.47 -13.98
C GLU A 34 4.42 -3.75 -15.36
N ARG A 35 3.29 -3.11 -15.65
CA ARG A 35 2.65 -3.15 -16.96
C ARG A 35 2.70 -1.76 -17.57
N ILE A 36 3.14 -1.65 -18.81
CA ILE A 36 3.16 -0.39 -19.56
C ILE A 36 2.43 -0.64 -20.88
N PHE A 37 1.42 0.18 -21.22
CA PHE A 37 0.61 0.02 -22.44
C PHE A 37 0.05 -1.40 -22.64
N GLY A 38 -0.31 -2.09 -21.56
CA GLY A 38 -0.83 -3.45 -21.64
C GLY A 38 0.23 -4.55 -21.74
N ILE A 39 1.51 -4.23 -21.93
CA ILE A 39 2.63 -5.18 -21.97
C ILE A 39 3.13 -5.43 -20.55
N LEU A 40 3.08 -6.70 -20.12
CA LEU A 40 3.48 -7.11 -18.78
C LEU A 40 4.99 -7.38 -18.73
N LYS A 41 5.72 -6.65 -17.89
CA LYS A 41 7.08 -7.03 -17.49
C LYS A 41 6.96 -7.97 -16.29
N TRP A 42 7.20 -9.26 -16.54
CA TRP A 42 7.20 -10.28 -15.50
C TRP A 42 8.27 -9.95 -14.46
N GLY A 43 7.84 -9.69 -13.22
CA GLY A 43 8.76 -9.58 -12.09
C GLY A 43 9.34 -10.95 -11.73
N GLN A 44 10.40 -10.99 -10.94
CA GLN A 44 10.83 -12.23 -10.28
C GLN A 44 10.33 -12.21 -8.84
N PHE A 45 9.94 -13.38 -8.33
CA PHE A 45 9.70 -13.52 -6.90
C PHE A 45 11.02 -13.33 -6.15
N LYS A 46 10.99 -12.45 -5.15
CA LYS A 46 12.10 -12.14 -4.26
C LYS A 46 11.72 -12.51 -2.83
N PRO A 47 12.69 -12.86 -1.97
CA PRO A 47 12.43 -13.05 -0.56
C PRO A 47 11.86 -11.77 0.05
N LEU A 48 10.77 -11.90 0.80
CA LEU A 48 10.19 -10.81 1.55
C LEU A 48 11.18 -10.40 2.64
N PRO A 49 11.61 -9.12 2.70
CA PRO A 49 12.46 -8.66 3.78
C PRO A 49 11.74 -8.81 5.12
N LYS A 50 12.48 -8.76 6.23
CA LYS A 50 11.86 -8.67 7.55
C LYS A 50 10.99 -7.41 7.60
N ILE A 51 9.68 -7.60 7.74
CA ILE A 51 8.71 -6.51 7.82
C ILE A 51 8.66 -6.01 9.26
N ASP A 52 8.93 -4.73 9.43
CA ASP A 52 8.94 -4.06 10.72
C ASP A 52 7.49 -3.77 11.17
N TYR A 53 6.65 -3.30 10.24
CA TYR A 53 5.21 -3.07 10.44
C TYR A 53 4.47 -2.86 9.11
N VAL A 54 3.14 -2.98 9.15
CA VAL A 54 2.23 -2.54 8.08
C VAL A 54 1.84 -1.09 8.34
N LEU A 55 1.90 -0.25 7.30
CA LEU A 55 1.54 1.16 7.37
C LEU A 55 0.32 1.44 6.48
N ILE A 56 -0.69 2.07 7.06
CA ILE A 56 -1.74 2.76 6.31
C ILE A 56 -1.46 4.25 6.41
N PHE A 57 -1.43 4.94 5.28
CA PHE A 57 -1.39 6.40 5.28
C PHE A 57 -2.32 6.98 4.23
N ARG A 58 -2.82 8.19 4.48
CA ARG A 58 -3.67 8.93 3.55
C ARG A 58 -2.82 10.00 2.86
N THR A 59 -2.99 10.14 1.55
CA THR A 59 -2.20 11.09 0.76
C THR A 59 -3.02 11.72 -0.35
N LEU A 60 -2.53 12.86 -0.84
CA LEU A 60 -3.14 13.65 -1.90
C LEU A 60 -2.49 13.31 -3.25
N PHE A 61 -3.27 13.36 -4.34
CA PHE A 61 -2.73 13.31 -5.69
C PHE A 61 -1.78 14.49 -5.91
N ALA A 62 -0.56 14.22 -6.41
CA ALA A 62 0.46 15.22 -6.69
C ALA A 62 0.05 16.35 -7.67
N LYS A 63 -1.10 16.22 -8.35
CA LYS A 63 -1.65 17.24 -9.27
C LYS A 63 -2.45 18.34 -8.58
N CYS A 64 -2.64 18.27 -7.26
CA CYS A 64 -3.31 19.34 -6.52
C CYS A 64 -2.26 20.24 -5.85
N GLU A 65 -1.65 21.14 -6.63
CA GLU A 65 -0.67 22.11 -6.13
C GLU A 65 -1.26 23.07 -5.07
N THR A 66 -2.59 23.21 -5.01
CA THR A 66 -3.31 24.08 -4.09
C THR A 66 -3.97 23.37 -2.90
N CYS A 67 -3.86 22.04 -2.78
CA CYS A 67 -4.49 21.32 -1.68
C CYS A 67 -3.71 21.51 -0.37
N ALA A 68 -4.35 22.08 0.65
CA ALA A 68 -3.81 22.11 2.00
C ALA A 68 -3.89 20.72 2.66
N VAL A 69 -3.07 20.47 3.68
CA VAL A 69 -3.15 19.22 4.47
C VAL A 69 -4.53 19.04 5.12
N ASP A 70 -5.23 20.15 5.37
CA ASP A 70 -6.59 20.14 5.92
C ASP A 70 -7.66 19.73 4.87
N ASP A 71 -7.34 19.75 3.57
CA ASP A 71 -8.23 19.27 2.49
C ASP A 71 -8.25 17.74 2.37
N LEU A 72 -7.49 17.03 3.20
CA LEU A 72 -7.51 15.57 3.19
C LEU A 72 -8.90 15.03 3.51
N GLU A 73 -9.67 15.67 4.40
CA GLU A 73 -10.83 15.00 5.02
C GLU A 73 -11.92 14.60 4.03
N ASN A 74 -12.12 15.35 2.94
CA ASN A 74 -13.14 15.07 1.91
C ASN A 74 -12.68 15.29 0.45
N SER A 75 -11.38 15.44 0.17
CA SER A 75 -10.98 15.63 -1.22
C SER A 75 -11.14 14.35 -2.04
N ILE A 76 -11.80 14.50 -3.20
CA ILE A 76 -11.81 13.52 -4.31
C ILE A 76 -10.39 13.17 -4.80
N HIS A 77 -9.41 13.95 -4.36
CA HIS A 77 -7.99 13.85 -4.65
C HIS A 77 -7.19 13.19 -3.52
N SER A 78 -7.83 12.56 -2.54
CA SER A 78 -7.14 11.73 -1.55
C SER A 78 -7.30 10.24 -1.82
N TYR A 79 -6.30 9.45 -1.40
CA TYR A 79 -6.37 8.00 -1.39
C TYR A 79 -5.62 7.43 -0.18
N TYR A 80 -6.00 6.20 0.20
CA TYR A 80 -5.34 5.40 1.22
C TYR A 80 -4.29 4.53 0.55
N GLN A 81 -3.08 4.50 1.10
CA GLN A 81 -2.02 3.62 0.66
C GLN A 81 -1.65 2.65 1.78
N VAL A 82 -1.66 1.36 1.46
CA VAL A 82 -1.21 0.27 2.32
C VAL A 82 0.21 -0.15 1.90
N SER A 83 1.15 -0.12 2.84
CA SER A 83 2.56 -0.42 2.58
C SER A 83 3.16 -1.34 3.63
N LEU A 84 4.06 -2.24 3.23
CA LEU A 84 4.91 -2.98 4.15
C LEU A 84 6.19 -2.17 4.40
N VAL A 85 6.45 -1.81 5.65
CA VAL A 85 7.66 -1.08 6.03
C VAL A 85 8.73 -2.08 6.46
N HIS A 86 9.94 -1.88 5.96
CA HIS A 86 11.10 -2.70 6.28
C HIS A 86 12.36 -1.84 6.33
N ASN A 87 13.39 -2.34 7.01
CA ASN A 87 14.67 -1.66 7.12
C ASN A 87 14.51 -0.20 7.55
N LYS A 88 13.76 0.02 8.65
CA LYS A 88 13.43 1.31 9.28
C LYS A 88 12.43 2.18 8.50
N ASN A 89 12.66 2.42 7.21
CA ASN A 89 11.84 3.39 6.44
C ASN A 89 11.57 3.00 4.98
N ARG A 90 12.09 1.88 4.49
CA ARG A 90 11.82 1.43 3.12
C ARG A 90 10.42 0.84 3.06
N ARG A 91 9.75 1.04 1.92
CA ARG A 91 8.33 0.68 1.76
C ARG A 91 8.12 -0.16 0.52
N ILE A 92 7.35 -1.23 0.66
CA ILE A 92 6.76 -1.97 -0.45
C ILE A 92 5.28 -1.58 -0.49
N THR A 93 4.88 -0.79 -1.50
CA THR A 93 3.48 -0.41 -1.68
C THR A 93 2.67 -1.60 -2.17
N ILE A 94 1.66 -1.97 -1.38
CA ILE A 94 0.77 -3.08 -1.72
C ILE A 94 -0.41 -2.54 -2.53
N GLN A 95 -1.18 -1.62 -1.96
CA GLN A 95 -2.40 -1.11 -2.57
C GLN A 95 -2.53 0.40 -2.38
N GLU A 96 -3.22 1.02 -3.32
CA GLU A 96 -3.75 2.38 -3.25
C GLU A 96 -5.25 2.33 -3.57
N THR A 97 -6.11 2.80 -2.67
CA THR A 97 -7.56 2.78 -2.86
C THR A 97 -8.22 4.02 -2.27
N LYS A 98 -9.37 4.43 -2.82
CA LYS A 98 -10.21 5.47 -2.22
C LYS A 98 -11.09 4.94 -1.10
N ASN A 99 -11.28 3.62 -1.03
CA ASN A 99 -12.12 2.98 -0.03
C ASN A 99 -11.33 2.76 1.27
N LYS A 100 -11.72 3.49 2.33
CA LYS A 100 -11.11 3.35 3.66
C LYS A 100 -11.23 1.91 4.18
N GLN A 101 -12.42 1.31 4.10
CA GLN A 101 -12.67 -0.01 4.66
C GLN A 101 -11.78 -1.07 3.99
N GLU A 102 -11.71 -1.05 2.65
CA GLU A 102 -10.85 -1.95 1.87
C GLU A 102 -9.36 -1.83 2.30
N ALA A 103 -8.86 -0.60 2.47
CA ALA A 103 -7.49 -0.38 2.90
C ALA A 103 -7.21 -0.95 4.30
N PHE A 104 -8.12 -0.73 5.25
CA PHE A 104 -7.96 -1.21 6.62
C PHE A 104 -8.11 -2.73 6.73
N GLU A 105 -9.03 -3.35 5.99
CA GLU A 105 -9.20 -4.81 5.93
C GLU A 105 -7.95 -5.50 5.36
N LEU A 106 -7.38 -4.96 4.27
CA LEU A 106 -6.15 -5.48 3.68
C LEU A 106 -4.98 -5.34 4.66
N ALA A 107 -4.82 -4.16 5.27
CA ALA A 107 -3.72 -3.90 6.17
C ALA A 107 -3.77 -4.77 7.43
N ASN A 108 -4.96 -5.00 7.98
CA ASN A 108 -5.18 -5.92 9.08
C ASN A 108 -4.83 -7.36 8.68
N THR A 109 -5.31 -7.81 7.52
CA THR A 109 -4.97 -9.14 6.97
C THR A 109 -3.45 -9.34 6.85
N LEU A 110 -2.74 -8.34 6.33
CA LEU A 110 -1.28 -8.35 6.21
C LEU A 110 -0.58 -8.38 7.58
N ALA A 111 -1.03 -7.56 8.53
CA ALA A 111 -0.44 -7.46 9.86
C ALA A 111 -0.56 -8.79 10.63
N ILE A 112 -1.75 -9.39 10.61
CA ILE A 112 -2.01 -10.70 11.21
C ILE A 112 -1.18 -11.80 10.53
N GLY A 113 -1.22 -11.87 9.19
CA GLY A 113 -0.52 -12.92 8.45
C GLY A 113 1.00 -12.84 8.59
N LEU A 114 1.57 -11.63 8.61
CA LEU A 114 3.00 -11.41 8.77
C LEU A 114 3.44 -11.38 10.24
N LYS A 115 2.51 -11.46 11.19
CA LYS A 115 2.75 -11.37 12.64
C LYS A 115 3.53 -10.10 13.00
N THR A 116 3.04 -8.96 12.54
CA THR A 116 3.67 -7.65 12.70
C THR A 116 2.65 -6.59 13.09
N HIS A 117 3.12 -5.42 13.52
CA HIS A 117 2.26 -4.35 13.97
C HIS A 117 1.55 -3.62 12.83
N LEU A 118 0.40 -3.03 13.12
CA LEU A 118 -0.31 -2.15 12.21
C LEU A 118 -0.23 -0.70 12.69
N LYS A 119 0.35 0.16 11.85
CA LYS A 119 0.43 1.61 12.07
C LYS A 119 -0.60 2.34 11.23
N ASP A 120 -1.56 2.99 11.89
CA ASP A 120 -2.52 3.90 11.26
C ASP A 120 -1.96 5.34 11.29
N SER A 121 -1.63 5.86 10.11
CA SER A 121 -1.32 7.29 9.90
C SER A 121 -2.32 7.94 8.93
N ALA A 122 -3.42 7.25 8.65
CA ALA A 122 -4.44 7.67 7.70
C ALA A 122 -5.62 8.37 8.38
N THR A 123 -6.06 7.89 9.54
CA THR A 123 -7.20 8.48 10.27
C THR A 123 -6.87 9.86 10.82
N ASN A 124 -5.68 10.03 11.39
CA ASN A 124 -5.17 11.34 11.82
C ASN A 124 -3.74 11.54 11.29
N PRO A 125 -3.56 12.33 10.21
CA PRO A 125 -2.25 12.57 9.61
C PRO A 125 -1.22 13.19 10.56
N ARG A 126 -1.68 13.94 11.58
CA ARG A 126 -0.82 14.61 12.56
C ARG A 126 -0.43 13.71 13.73
N LYS A 127 -1.14 12.58 13.93
CA LYS A 127 -0.90 11.66 15.04
C LYS A 127 -1.14 10.21 14.61
N SER A 128 -0.05 9.51 14.30
CA SER A 128 -0.11 8.09 14.00
C SER A 128 -0.41 7.27 15.25
N THR A 129 -1.24 6.24 15.13
CA THR A 129 -1.56 5.27 16.19
C THR A 129 -1.13 3.86 15.80
N TRP A 130 -0.82 3.05 16.81
CA TRP A 130 -0.59 1.61 16.65
C TRP A 130 -1.89 0.88 17.03
N LEU A 131 -2.36 -0.02 16.17
CA LEU A 131 -3.65 -0.69 16.34
C LEU A 131 -3.51 -2.14 16.84
N LEU A 132 -2.43 -2.81 16.47
CA LEU A 132 -2.12 -4.22 16.75
C LEU A 132 -0.62 -4.36 16.98
#